data_AF-A0A959FHN0-F1
#
_entry.id   AF-A0A959FHN0-F1
#
_cell.length_a   1.000
_cell.length_b   1.000
_cell.length_c   1.000
_cell.angle_alpha   90.00
_cell.angle_beta   90.00
_cell.angle_gamma   90.00
#
_symmetry.space_group_name_H-M   'P 1'
#
loop_
_entity.id
_entity.type
_entity.pdbx_description
1 polymer ?
#
loop_
_entity_poly.entity_id
_entity_poly.type
_entity_poly.pdbx_seq_one_letter_code
_entity_poly.pdbx_strand_id
1 'polypeptide(L)'
;MQREKMLQHPGLCPLWEGLRHEWRQQLLAGGALTAVGLLIVTWGVFSSGLLALTGLGVLLGGLYIVQHVWRQPPARHRLRELIYQDPAQIVWVYGVVTDHQPFGVHFLESGILYFKLLDGDEISVAMPARRLKLVCKLLGRVLPHTVFGYSRQRHRVFDQNPALLRRQD
;
A
#
# COMPACT_ATOMS: atom_id res chain seq x y z
N MET A 1 26.22 5.50 -2.57
CA MET A 1 26.62 4.80 -1.33
C MET A 1 26.14 5.42 -0.01
N GLN A 2 26.29 6.73 0.30
CA GLN A 2 25.80 7.29 1.57
C GLN A 2 24.25 7.30 1.71
N ARG A 3 23.51 7.53 0.61
CA ARG A 3 22.04 7.51 0.60
C ARG A 3 21.45 6.11 0.87
N GLU A 4 22.09 5.05 0.36
CA GLU A 4 21.66 3.67 0.62
C GLU A 4 21.78 3.30 2.11
N LYS A 5 22.83 3.78 2.79
CA LYS A 5 23.01 3.61 4.24
C LYS A 5 21.97 4.40 5.07
N MET A 6 21.60 5.61 4.63
CA MET A 6 20.53 6.39 5.28
C MET A 6 19.13 5.79 5.05
N LEU A 7 18.91 5.06 3.96
CA LEU A 7 17.64 4.40 3.63
C LEU A 7 17.48 3.00 4.26
N GLN A 8 18.59 2.35 4.62
CA GLN A 8 18.61 1.16 5.47
C GLN A 8 18.48 1.48 6.97
N HIS A 9 18.24 2.75 7.31
CA HIS A 9 18.07 3.16 8.69
C HIS A 9 16.91 2.40 9.35
N PRO A 10 17.08 1.86 10.57
CA PRO A 10 16.07 1.03 11.24
C PRO A 10 14.71 1.74 11.41
N GLY A 11 14.69 3.07 11.33
CA GLY A 11 13.47 3.88 11.35
C GLY A 11 12.57 3.77 10.11
N LEU A 12 13.07 3.27 8.98
CA LEU A 12 12.27 3.02 7.76
C LEU A 12 11.80 1.55 7.65
N CYS A 13 12.29 0.65 8.49
CA CYS A 13 11.78 -0.73 8.61
C CYS A 13 10.24 -0.83 8.71
N PRO A 14 9.52 -0.04 9.54
CA PRO A 14 8.06 -0.13 9.62
C PRO A 14 7.36 0.14 8.29
N LEU A 15 7.91 1.02 7.45
CA LEU A 15 7.34 1.31 6.13
C LEU A 15 7.44 0.08 5.21
N TRP A 16 8.60 -0.58 5.18
CA TRP A 16 8.81 -1.78 4.38
C TRP A 16 8.04 -3.00 4.89
N GLU A 17 7.72 -3.01 6.18
CA GLU A 17 6.97 -4.06 6.86
C GLU A 17 5.46 -3.94 6.60
N GLY A 18 4.91 -2.71 6.61
CA GLY A 18 3.53 -2.43 6.23
C GLY A 18 3.21 -2.85 4.80
N LEU A 19 4.05 -2.43 3.85
CA LEU A 19 3.94 -2.82 2.42
C LEU A 19 4.03 -4.33 2.19
N ARG A 20 4.69 -5.08 3.09
CA ARG A 20 4.81 -6.54 2.99
C ARG A 20 3.56 -7.25 3.52
N HIS A 21 2.93 -6.71 4.55
CA HIS A 21 1.75 -7.30 5.17
C HIS A 21 0.55 -7.26 4.21
N GLU A 22 0.31 -6.12 3.55
CA GLU A 22 -0.80 -5.98 2.59
C GLU A 22 -0.68 -6.96 1.42
N TRP A 23 0.51 -7.06 0.82
CA TRP A 23 0.75 -8.00 -0.29
C TRP A 23 0.61 -9.47 0.14
N ARG A 24 1.10 -9.83 1.33
CA ARG A 24 0.95 -11.19 1.87
C ARG A 24 -0.51 -11.52 2.17
N GLN A 25 -1.27 -10.58 2.73
CA GLN A 25 -2.68 -10.78 3.04
C GLN A 25 -3.51 -10.97 1.76
N GLN A 26 -3.23 -10.20 0.71
CA GLN A 26 -3.90 -10.35 -0.58
C GLN A 26 -3.58 -11.70 -1.23
N LEU A 27 -2.33 -12.16 -1.18
CA LEU A 27 -1.97 -13.48 -1.70
C LEU A 27 -2.56 -14.63 -0.89
N LEU A 28 -2.56 -14.53 0.44
CA LEU A 28 -3.17 -15.54 1.30
C LEU A 28 -4.67 -15.62 1.09
N ALA A 29 -5.36 -14.48 1.00
CA ALA A 29 -6.79 -14.42 0.71
C ALA A 29 -7.12 -15.02 -0.67
N GLY A 30 -6.38 -14.62 -1.71
CA GLY A 30 -6.55 -15.17 -3.06
C GLY A 30 -6.29 -16.67 -3.12
N GLY A 31 -5.22 -17.14 -2.48
CA GLY A 31 -4.87 -18.57 -2.40
C GLY A 31 -5.87 -19.41 -1.58
N ALA A 32 -6.42 -18.85 -0.50
CA ALA A 32 -7.48 -19.50 0.25
C ALA A 32 -8.75 -19.62 -0.59
N LEU A 33 -9.11 -18.57 -1.34
CA LEU A 33 -10.29 -18.57 -2.20
C LEU A 33 -10.17 -19.62 -3.32
N THR A 34 -9.00 -19.75 -3.94
CA THR A 34 -8.77 -20.78 -4.98
C THR A 34 -8.82 -22.19 -4.40
N ALA A 35 -8.27 -22.42 -3.21
CA ALA A 35 -8.34 -23.71 -2.54
C ALA A 35 -9.79 -24.10 -2.20
N VAL A 36 -10.60 -23.15 -1.72
CA VAL A 36 -12.03 -23.36 -1.45
C VAL A 36 -12.80 -23.63 -2.74
N GLY A 37 -12.54 -22.86 -3.81
CA GLY A 37 -13.14 -23.10 -5.13
C GLY A 37 -12.84 -24.51 -5.64
N LEU A 38 -11.59 -24.98 -5.48
CA LEU A 38 -11.17 -26.32 -5.87
C LEU A 38 -11.93 -27.41 -5.10
N LEU A 39 -12.06 -27.26 -3.77
CA LEU A 39 -12.81 -28.19 -2.92
C LEU A 39 -14.29 -28.29 -3.29
N ILE A 40 -14.92 -27.15 -3.62
CA ILE A 40 -16.32 -27.10 -4.05
C ILE A 40 -16.49 -27.78 -5.41
N VAL A 41 -15.55 -27.59 -6.34
CA VAL A 41 -15.58 -28.27 -7.64
C VAL A 41 -15.45 -29.78 -7.46
N THR A 42 -14.47 -30.24 -6.69
CA THR A 42 -14.26 -31.69 -6.52
C THR A 42 -15.46 -32.35 -5.86
N TRP A 43 -16.01 -31.75 -4.80
CA TRP A 43 -17.23 -32.26 -4.17
C TRP A 43 -18.44 -32.18 -5.11
N GLY A 44 -18.60 -31.06 -5.81
CA GLY A 44 -19.71 -30.79 -6.73
C GLY A 44 -19.79 -31.82 -7.85
N VAL A 45 -18.66 -32.20 -8.44
CA VAL A 45 -18.61 -33.21 -9.52
C VAL A 45 -19.16 -34.57 -9.08
N PHE A 46 -18.99 -34.95 -7.81
CA PHE A 46 -19.52 -36.20 -7.27
C PHE A 46 -20.99 -36.11 -6.83
N SER A 47 -21.54 -34.91 -6.63
CA SER A 47 -22.87 -34.72 -6.06
C SER A 47 -23.87 -34.11 -7.05
N SER A 48 -23.57 -32.95 -7.63
CA SER A 48 -24.45 -32.27 -8.58
C SER A 48 -23.69 -31.29 -9.48
N GLY A 49 -24.01 -31.30 -10.78
CA GLY A 49 -23.36 -30.44 -11.76
C GLY A 49 -23.50 -28.93 -11.48
N LEU A 50 -24.59 -28.50 -10.82
CA LEU A 50 -24.80 -27.10 -10.42
C LEU A 50 -23.78 -26.65 -9.36
N LEU A 51 -23.49 -27.48 -8.36
CA LEU A 51 -22.44 -27.20 -7.37
C LEU A 51 -21.06 -27.08 -8.04
N ALA A 52 -20.77 -27.95 -9.01
CA ALA A 52 -19.53 -27.89 -9.77
C ALA A 52 -19.38 -26.56 -10.56
N LEU A 53 -20.46 -26.06 -11.17
CA LEU A 53 -20.47 -24.76 -11.86
C LEU A 53 -20.21 -23.59 -10.90
N THR A 54 -20.83 -23.60 -9.72
CA THR A 54 -20.59 -22.55 -8.71
C THR A 54 -19.15 -22.58 -8.19
N GLY A 55 -18.59 -23.76 -7.94
CA GLY A 55 -17.19 -23.92 -7.55
C GLY A 55 -16.22 -23.41 -8.62
N LEU A 56 -16.53 -23.67 -9.90
CA LEU A 56 -15.72 -23.19 -11.03
C LEU A 56 -15.68 -21.66 -11.07
N GLY A 57 -16.80 -21.00 -10.84
CA GLY A 57 -16.86 -19.54 -10.74
C GLY A 57 -15.98 -18.97 -9.63
N VAL A 58 -16.04 -19.59 -8.44
CA VAL A 58 -15.20 -19.19 -7.28
C VAL A 58 -13.71 -19.42 -7.58
N LEU A 59 -13.37 -20.55 -8.20
CA LEU A 59 -11.99 -20.88 -8.59
C LEU A 59 -11.43 -19.84 -9.58
N LEU A 60 -12.17 -19.52 -10.63
CA LEU A 60 -11.76 -18.53 -11.63
C LEU A 60 -11.61 -17.13 -11.02
N GLY A 61 -12.54 -16.73 -10.14
CA GLY A 61 -12.45 -15.48 -9.40
C GLY A 61 -11.21 -15.41 -8.51
N GLY A 62 -10.91 -16.49 -7.78
CA GLY A 62 -9.70 -16.58 -6.96
C GLY A 62 -8.42 -16.51 -7.80
N LEU A 63 -8.39 -17.21 -8.94
CA LEU A 63 -7.25 -17.22 -9.84
C LEU A 63 -7.00 -15.83 -10.45
N TYR A 64 -8.08 -15.14 -10.82
CA TYR A 64 -8.02 -13.76 -11.32
C TYR A 64 -7.43 -12.81 -10.29
N ILE A 65 -7.85 -12.89 -9.02
CA ILE A 65 -7.30 -12.07 -7.94
C ILE A 65 -5.81 -12.35 -7.74
N VAL A 66 -5.41 -13.63 -7.68
CA VAL A 66 -3.99 -14.00 -7.52
C VAL A 66 -3.17 -13.49 -8.69
N GLN A 67 -3.65 -13.67 -9.93
CA GLN A 67 -2.96 -13.20 -11.13
C GLN A 67 -2.86 -11.67 -11.19
N HIS A 68 -3.91 -10.96 -10.77
CA HIS A 68 -3.90 -9.50 -10.68
C HIS A 68 -2.88 -9.00 -9.64
N VAL A 69 -2.87 -9.59 -8.45
CA VAL A 69 -1.91 -9.28 -7.37
C VAL A 69 -0.47 -9.64 -7.77
N TRP A 70 -0.27 -10.68 -8.57
CA TRP A 70 1.05 -11.03 -9.12
C TRP A 70 1.52 -10.12 -10.24
N ARG A 71 0.61 -9.63 -11.08
CA ARG A 71 0.94 -8.70 -12.18
C ARG A 71 1.24 -7.29 -11.67
N GLN A 72 0.64 -6.88 -10.56
CA GLN A 72 1.00 -5.60 -9.95
C GLN A 72 2.38 -5.74 -9.29
N PRO A 73 3.41 -4.97 -9.73
CA PRO A 73 4.68 -4.97 -9.05
C PRO A 73 4.43 -4.57 -7.60
N PRO A 74 5.01 -5.28 -6.61
CA PRO A 74 4.72 -5.01 -5.22
C PRO A 74 4.99 -3.52 -4.97
N ALA A 75 4.02 -2.81 -4.40
CA ALA A 75 4.14 -1.38 -4.11
C ALA A 75 5.45 -1.05 -3.36
N ARG A 76 5.99 -2.03 -2.64
CA ARG A 76 7.33 -2.03 -2.06
C ARG A 76 8.44 -1.80 -3.08
N HIS A 77 8.47 -2.56 -4.18
CA HIS A 77 9.49 -2.41 -5.21
C HIS A 77 9.35 -1.07 -5.90
N ARG A 78 8.12 -0.67 -6.26
CA ARG A 78 7.86 0.62 -6.91
C ARG A 78 8.27 1.79 -6.02
N LEU A 79 7.83 1.82 -4.76
CA LEU A 79 8.21 2.87 -3.81
C LEU A 79 9.71 2.86 -3.50
N ARG A 80 10.32 1.68 -3.43
CA ARG A 80 11.78 1.56 -3.28
C ARG A 80 12.47 2.16 -4.50
N GLU A 81 12.13 1.75 -5.69
CA GLU A 81 12.72 2.28 -6.92
C GLU A 81 12.57 3.79 -7.03
N LEU A 82 11.38 4.34 -6.72
CA LEU A 82 11.14 5.78 -6.65
C LEU A 82 12.05 6.49 -5.64
N ILE A 83 12.19 5.96 -4.43
CA ILE A 83 13.03 6.58 -3.40
C ILE A 83 14.53 6.48 -3.76
N TYR A 84 14.96 5.41 -4.45
CA TYR A 84 16.37 5.14 -4.74
C TYR A 84 16.85 5.77 -6.07
N GLN A 85 16.04 5.73 -7.12
CA GLN A 85 16.42 6.15 -8.47
C GLN A 85 15.90 7.55 -8.81
N ASP A 86 14.65 7.87 -8.47
CA ASP A 86 14.04 9.16 -8.83
C ASP A 86 13.16 9.76 -7.72
N PRO A 87 13.78 10.23 -6.62
CA PRO A 87 13.05 10.78 -5.48
C PRO A 87 12.30 12.07 -5.84
N ALA A 88 12.64 12.72 -6.97
CA ALA A 88 11.98 13.92 -7.44
C ALA A 88 10.56 13.65 -7.97
N GLN A 89 10.23 12.38 -8.28
CA GLN A 89 8.86 11.99 -8.63
C GLN A 89 7.91 12.07 -7.45
N ILE A 90 8.39 12.05 -6.21
CA ILE A 90 7.55 12.14 -5.01
C ILE A 90 7.36 13.63 -4.66
N VAL A 91 6.19 14.19 -4.97
CA VAL A 91 5.92 15.62 -4.73
C VAL A 91 5.31 15.89 -3.37
N TRP A 92 4.50 14.97 -2.85
CA TRP A 92 3.75 15.22 -1.63
C TRP A 92 3.59 13.96 -0.79
N VAL A 93 3.89 14.08 0.50
CA VAL A 93 3.75 12.99 1.48
C VAL A 93 2.94 13.48 2.67
N TYR A 94 1.91 12.73 3.03
CA TYR A 94 1.12 13.02 4.23
C TYR A 94 0.64 11.74 4.88
N GLY A 95 0.63 11.75 6.22
CA GLY A 95 0.06 10.66 7.00
C GLY A 95 -1.29 11.05 7.55
N VAL A 96 -2.25 10.13 7.44
CA VAL A 96 -3.57 10.22 8.07
C VAL A 96 -3.60 9.21 9.20
N VAL A 97 -3.94 9.65 10.40
CA VAL A 97 -4.21 8.75 11.52
C VAL A 97 -5.71 8.55 11.57
N THR A 98 -6.14 7.30 11.45
CA THR A 98 -7.55 6.96 11.59
C THR A 98 -7.74 6.44 13.01
N ASP A 99 -8.34 7.28 13.85
CA ASP A 99 -8.70 6.87 15.21
C ASP A 99 -10.07 6.17 15.17
N HIS A 100 -10.04 4.84 15.29
CA HIS A 100 -11.26 4.06 15.47
C HIS A 100 -11.43 3.82 16.97
N GLN A 101 -12.21 4.69 17.63
CA GLN A 101 -12.71 4.49 18.99
C GLN A 101 -14.19 4.08 18.99
N PRO A 102 -14.55 2.84 18.61
CA PRO A 102 -15.85 2.32 19.03
C PRO A 102 -15.78 2.06 20.55
N PHE A 103 -16.66 2.73 21.31
CA PHE A 103 -16.88 2.53 22.76
C PHE A 103 -15.78 3.00 23.73
N GLY A 104 -14.94 3.98 23.35
CA GLY A 104 -14.00 4.61 24.28
C GLY A 104 -12.82 3.73 24.73
N VAL A 105 -12.64 2.56 24.10
CA VAL A 105 -11.48 1.68 24.32
C VAL A 105 -10.42 2.03 23.28
N HIS A 106 -9.19 2.31 23.71
CA HIS A 106 -8.07 2.57 22.80
C HIS A 106 -7.65 1.28 22.09
N PHE A 107 -8.25 1.02 20.93
CA PHE A 107 -7.75 0.01 20.00
C PHE A 107 -6.47 0.52 19.32
N LEU A 108 -5.66 -0.40 18.79
CA LEU A 108 -4.39 -0.08 18.12
C LEU A 108 -4.60 1.01 17.07
N GLU A 109 -4.10 2.22 17.35
CA GLU A 109 -4.16 3.35 16.42
C GLU A 109 -3.42 2.99 15.11
N SER A 110 -4.17 2.96 14.02
CA SER A 110 -3.63 2.70 12.68
C SER A 110 -3.55 4.01 11.90
N GLY A 111 -2.49 4.16 11.12
CA GLY A 111 -2.29 5.29 10.24
C GLY A 111 -1.94 4.85 8.83
N ILE A 112 -2.29 5.67 7.86
CA ILE A 112 -1.96 5.46 6.45
C ILE A 112 -1.04 6.60 6.01
N LEU A 113 0.12 6.25 5.48
CA LEU A 113 1.04 7.18 4.85
C LEU A 113 0.79 7.19 3.34
N TYR A 114 0.46 8.35 2.80
CA TYR A 114 0.23 8.55 1.37
C TYR A 114 1.45 9.21 0.73
N PHE A 115 1.86 8.65 -0.40
CA PHE A 115 2.86 9.17 -1.31
C PHE A 115 2.15 9.54 -2.60
N LYS A 116 2.23 10.81 -2.96
CA LYS A 116 1.64 11.36 -4.17
C LYS A 116 2.74 11.65 -5.18
N LEU A 117 2.63 11.05 -6.36
CA LEU A 117 3.63 11.11 -7.41
C LEU A 117 3.33 12.23 -8.41
N LEU A 118 4.35 12.67 -9.17
CA LEU A 118 4.20 13.62 -10.27
C LEU A 118 3.20 13.17 -11.32
N ASP A 119 3.14 11.86 -11.59
CA ASP A 119 2.27 11.29 -12.62
C ASP A 119 0.79 11.21 -12.19
N GLY A 120 0.44 11.72 -11.00
CA GLY A 120 -0.92 11.63 -10.43
C GLY A 120 -1.19 10.34 -9.66
N ASP A 121 -0.31 9.35 -9.78
CA ASP A 121 -0.37 8.10 -9.04
C ASP A 121 -0.23 8.30 -7.52
N GLU A 122 -0.81 7.38 -6.75
CA GLU A 122 -0.69 7.34 -5.31
C GLU A 122 -0.18 5.98 -4.81
N ILE A 123 0.68 6.02 -3.80
CA ILE A 123 1.10 4.84 -3.05
C ILE A 123 0.71 5.07 -1.59
N SER A 124 -0.12 4.18 -1.05
CA SER A 124 -0.51 4.17 0.35
C SER A 124 0.27 3.08 1.11
N VAL A 125 0.58 3.36 2.36
CA VAL A 125 1.25 2.40 3.25
C VAL A 125 0.58 2.45 4.63
N ALA A 126 -0.08 1.36 5.03
CA ALA A 126 -0.60 1.25 6.39
C ALA A 126 0.53 0.97 7.40
N MET A 127 0.51 1.65 8.55
CA MET A 127 1.44 1.45 9.65
C MET A 127 0.87 1.95 10.98
N PRO A 128 1.41 1.52 12.14
CA PRO A 128 0.97 2.02 13.44
C PRO A 128 1.14 3.55 13.55
N ALA A 129 0.14 4.25 14.08
CA ALA A 129 0.13 5.72 14.15
C ALA A 129 1.35 6.29 14.90
N ARG A 130 1.80 5.60 15.96
CA ARG A 130 3.00 5.95 16.74
C ARG A 130 4.27 6.04 15.88
N ARG A 131 4.37 5.24 14.82
CA ARG A 131 5.53 5.21 13.91
C ARG A 131 5.40 6.22 12.77
N LEU A 132 4.18 6.65 12.44
CA LEU A 132 3.89 7.51 11.29
C LEU A 132 4.59 8.88 11.39
N LYS A 133 4.57 9.53 12.57
CA LYS A 133 5.30 10.80 12.79
C LYS A 133 6.82 10.64 12.62
N LEU A 134 7.39 9.54 13.13
CA LEU A 134 8.82 9.26 13.04
C LEU A 134 9.23 9.02 11.59
N VAL A 135 8.46 8.21 10.87
CA VAL A 135 8.67 7.91 9.45
C VAL A 135 8.59 9.20 8.63
N CYS A 136 7.56 10.04 8.78
CA CYS A 136 7.47 11.34 8.10
C CYS A 136 8.69 12.24 8.36
N LYS A 137 9.16 12.31 9.62
CA LYS A 137 10.33 13.13 9.98
C LYS A 137 11.62 12.61 9.33
N LEU A 138 11.78 11.29 9.25
CA LEU A 138 12.94 10.68 8.56
C LEU A 138 12.84 10.88 7.05
N LEU A 139 11.66 10.70 6.46
CA LEU A 139 11.46 10.96 5.03
C LEU A 139 11.74 12.42 4.67
N GLY A 140 11.40 13.38 5.53
CA GLY A 140 11.75 14.79 5.29
C GLY A 140 13.25 15.06 5.15
N ARG A 141 14.11 14.21 5.72
CA ARG A 141 15.57 14.29 5.52
C ARG A 141 16.04 13.59 4.26
N VAL A 142 15.33 12.56 3.84
CA VAL A 142 15.65 11.74 2.66
C VAL A 142 15.13 12.38 1.37
N LEU A 143 13.99 13.07 1.46
CA LEU A 143 13.25 13.66 0.36
C LEU A 143 13.12 15.19 0.57
N PRO A 144 14.19 15.97 0.36
CA PRO A 144 14.17 17.41 0.61
C PRO A 144 13.20 18.17 -0.31
N HIS A 145 13.02 17.67 -1.54
CA HIS A 145 12.19 18.29 -2.59
C HIS A 145 10.68 18.01 -2.44
N THR A 146 10.30 17.20 -1.45
CA THR A 146 8.92 16.77 -1.22
C THR A 146 8.24 17.64 -0.18
N VAL A 147 6.98 17.99 -0.41
CA VAL A 147 6.17 18.71 0.57
C VAL A 147 5.57 17.72 1.57
N PHE A 148 5.57 18.07 2.86
CA PHE A 148 5.03 17.22 3.92
C PHE A 148 3.78 17.81 4.56
N GLY A 149 2.83 16.93 4.88
CA GLY A 149 1.63 17.25 5.65
C GLY A 149 0.41 17.57 4.78
N TYR A 150 -0.77 17.30 5.34
CA TYR A 150 -2.03 17.47 4.64
C TYR A 150 -2.54 18.91 4.68
N SER A 151 -3.04 19.42 3.55
CA SER A 151 -3.90 20.61 3.52
C SER A 151 -4.90 20.51 2.36
N ARG A 152 -6.10 21.09 2.54
CA ARG A 152 -7.14 21.13 1.49
C ARG A 152 -6.65 21.86 0.24
N GLN A 153 -5.84 22.90 0.41
CA GLN A 153 -5.26 23.65 -0.70
C GLN A 153 -4.30 22.78 -1.52
N ARG A 154 -3.42 22.02 -0.86
CA ARG A 154 -2.49 21.11 -1.56
C ARG A 154 -3.22 20.00 -2.28
N HIS A 155 -4.31 19.49 -1.70
CA HIS A 155 -5.15 18.51 -2.38
C HIS A 155 -5.70 19.05 -3.71
N ARG A 156 -6.28 20.25 -3.70
CA ARG A 156 -6.75 20.90 -4.94
C ARG A 156 -5.63 21.15 -5.95
N VAL A 157 -4.46 21.57 -5.49
CA VAL A 157 -3.30 21.79 -6.36
C VAL A 157 -2.82 20.48 -6.96
N PHE A 158 -2.80 19.39 -6.19
CA PHE A 158 -2.47 18.05 -6.69
C PHE A 158 -3.43 17.61 -7.80
N ASP A 159 -4.74 17.78 -7.58
CA ASP A 159 -5.78 17.40 -8.54
C ASP A 159 -5.70 18.20 -9.85
N GLN A 160 -5.21 19.44 -9.77
CA GLN A 160 -5.05 20.32 -10.94
C GLN A 160 -3.73 20.08 -11.67
N ASN A 161 -2.61 20.10 -10.94
CA ASN A 161 -1.28 19.87 -11.49
C ASN A 161 -0.29 19.44 -10.37
N PRO A 162 0.07 18.15 -10.31
CA PRO A 162 0.98 17.61 -9.31
C PRO A 162 2.36 18.29 -9.28
N ALA A 163 2.84 18.79 -10.42
CA ALA A 163 4.16 19.42 -10.53
C ALA A 163 4.29 20.71 -9.71
N LEU A 164 3.16 21.40 -9.46
CA LEU A 164 3.13 22.64 -8.66
C LEU A 164 3.40 22.41 -7.18
N LEU A 165 3.30 21.17 -6.70
CA LEU A 165 3.61 20.82 -5.32
C LEU A 165 5.07 20.48 -5.08
N ARG A 166 5.90 20.47 -6.13
CA ARG A 166 7.33 20.26 -5.97
C ARG A 166 7.91 21.44 -5.19
N ARG A 167 8.63 21.15 -4.11
CA ARG A 167 9.36 22.18 -3.39
C ARG A 167 10.47 22.69 -4.31
N GLN A 168 10.37 23.95 -4.72
CA GLN A 168 11.46 24.65 -5.36
C GLN A 168 12.50 24.92 -4.27
N ASP A 169 13.72 24.44 -4.48
CA ASP A 169 14.86 24.74 -3.61
C ASP A 169 15.27 26.22 -3.79
#